data_AF-A0A089PDM4-F1
#
_entry.id   AF-A0A089PDM4-F1
#
_cell.length_a   1.000
_cell.length_b   1.000
_cell.length_c   1.000
_cell.angle_alpha   90.00
_cell.angle_beta   90.00
_cell.angle_gamma   90.00
#
_symmetry.space_group_name_H-M   'P 1'
#
loop_
_entity.id
_entity.type
_entity.pdbx_description
1 polymer ?
#
loop_
_entity_poly.entity_id
_entity_poly.type
_entity_poly.pdbx_seq_one_letter_code
_entity_poly.pdbx_strand_id
1 'polypeptide(L)' 'MRRKTIQWINTPVLSEAIFRYEKGLLPNSMKLWLEQVLEINSEKSIQKSLTK' A
#
# COMPACT_ATOMS: atom_id res chain seq x y z
N MET A 1 -0.24 -8.96 -21.29
CA MET A 1 0.57 -8.20 -20.29
C MET A 1 0.95 -9.14 -19.16
N ARG A 2 2.24 -9.47 -19.00
CA ARG A 2 2.73 -10.34 -17.92
C ARG A 2 2.68 -9.55 -16.61
N ARG A 3 1.91 -9.99 -15.62
CA ARG A 3 1.92 -9.37 -14.28
C ARG A 3 3.33 -9.57 -13.70
N LYS A 4 4.03 -8.48 -13.44
CA LYS A 4 5.33 -8.51 -12.76
C LYS A 4 5.05 -8.89 -11.32
N THR A 5 5.33 -10.14 -10.95
CA THR A 5 5.26 -10.58 -9.55
C THR A 5 6.38 -9.85 -8.80
N ILE A 6 6.04 -8.86 -8.00
CA ILE A 6 6.99 -8.11 -7.18
C ILE A 6 7.51 -9.07 -6.11
N GLN A 7 8.70 -9.62 -6.31
CA GLN A 7 9.24 -10.70 -5.48
C GLN A 7 10.13 -10.20 -4.33
N TRP A 8 10.42 -8.89 -4.23
CA TRP A 8 11.49 -8.37 -3.36
C TRP A 8 11.00 -7.36 -2.32
N ILE A 9 9.93 -7.68 -1.60
CA ILE A 9 9.62 -6.91 -0.40
C ILE A 9 10.38 -7.56 0.76
N ASN A 10 11.37 -6.83 1.28
CA ASN A 10 12.07 -7.22 2.49
C ASN A 10 11.05 -7.39 3.62
N THR A 11 10.91 -8.62 4.14
CA THR A 11 9.96 -8.94 5.21
C THR A 11 10.05 -7.98 6.42
N PRO A 12 11.25 -7.55 6.87
CA PRO A 12 11.37 -6.58 7.96
C PRO A 12 10.80 -5.18 7.63
N VAL A 13 10.92 -4.76 6.37
CA VAL A 13 10.39 -3.46 5.91
C VAL A 13 8.86 -3.51 5.89
N LEU A 14 8.29 -4.62 5.44
CA LEU A 14 6.84 -4.81 5.45
C LEU A 14 6.27 -4.85 6.87
N SER A 15 6.91 -5.59 7.79
CA SER A 15 6.46 -5.67 9.18
C SER A 15 6.51 -4.30 9.88
N GLU A 16 7.58 -3.53 9.68
CA GLU A 16 7.71 -2.20 10.26
C GLU A 16 6.69 -1.22 9.64
N ALA A 17 6.46 -1.30 8.33
CA ALA A 17 5.46 -0.49 7.64
C ALA A 17 4.04 -0.77 8.16
N ILE A 18 3.69 -2.04 8.39
CA ILE A 18 2.41 -2.44 8.99
C ILE A 18 2.28 -1.86 10.40
N PHE A 19 3.29 -2.05 11.25
CA PHE A 19 3.28 -1.54 12.62
C PHE A 19 3.09 -0.02 12.69
N ARG A 20 3.76 0.73 11.80
CA ARG A 20 3.60 2.19 11.72
C ARG A 20 2.27 2.61 11.11
N TYR A 21 1.73 1.84 10.17
CA TYR A 21 0.42 2.06 9.57
C TYR A 21 -0.69 1.99 10.63
N GLU A 22 -0.69 0.95 11.46
CA GLU A 22 -1.66 0.78 12.55
C GLU A 22 -1.60 1.93 13.57
N LYS A 23 -0.40 2.47 13.80
CA LYS A 23 -0.19 3.62 14.69
C LYS A 23 -0.48 4.99 14.06
N GLY A 24 -0.84 5.05 12.78
CA GLY A 24 -1.05 6.31 12.06
C GLY A 24 0.22 7.14 11.85
N LEU A 25 1.39 6.52 11.95
CA LEU A 25 2.71 7.19 11.84
C LEU A 25 3.30 7.10 10.43
N LEU A 26 2.61 6.44 9.50
CA LEU A 26 3.11 6.20 8.16
C LEU A 26 2.79 7.40 7.23
N PRO A 27 3.77 7.97 6.52
CA PRO A 27 3.52 9.02 5.52
C PRO A 27 2.54 8.56 4.44
N ASN A 28 1.77 9.50 3.87
CA ASN A 28 0.68 9.17 2.93
C ASN A 28 1.14 8.36 1.71
N SER A 29 2.33 8.63 1.16
CA SER A 29 2.90 7.86 0.04
C SER A 29 3.19 6.41 0.42
N MET A 30 3.73 6.18 1.62
CA MET A 30 3.97 4.84 2.15
C MET A 30 2.66 4.14 2.53
N LYS A 31 1.65 4.89 2.98
CA LYS A 31 0.30 4.38 3.22
C LYS A 31 -0.31 3.80 1.94
N LEU A 32 -0.28 4.57 0.86
CA LEU A 32 -0.78 4.12 -0.45
C LEU A 32 0.01 2.94 -1.00
N TRP A 33 1.34 2.96 -0.86
CA TRP A 33 2.19 1.82 -1.24
C TRP A 33 1.81 0.56 -0.45
N LEU A 34 1.64 0.67 0.87
CA LEU A 34 1.31 -0.47 1.72
C LEU A 34 -0.09 -1.01 1.41
N GLU A 35 -1.06 -0.13 1.20
CA GLU A 35 -2.42 -0.50 0.77
C GLU A 35 -2.38 -1.24 -0.58
N GLN A 36 -1.56 -0.81 -1.54
CA GLN A 36 -1.37 -1.51 -2.81
C GLN A 36 -0.69 -2.87 -2.64
N VAL A 37 0.34 -2.95 -1.80
CA VAL A 37 1.08 -4.19 -1.52
C VAL A 37 0.21 -5.24 -0.83
N LEU A 38 -0.64 -4.80 0.10
CA LEU A 38 -1.55 -5.66 0.86
C LEU A 38 -2.91 -5.85 0.18
N GLU A 39 -3.09 -5.29 -1.02
CA GLU A 39 -4.36 -5.30 -1.76
C GLU A 39 -5.56 -4.79 -0.92
N ILE A 40 -5.30 -3.83 -0.03
CA ILE A 40 -6.31 -3.19 0.80
C ILE A 40 -7.08 -2.20 -0.09
N ASN A 41 -8.34 -2.51 -0.36
CA ASN A 41 -9.26 -1.62 -1.06
C ASN A 41 -9.62 -0.43 -0.14
N SER A 42 -8.78 0.59 -0.14
CA SER A 42 -9.11 1.87 0.47
C SER A 42 -10.22 2.52 -0.38
N GLU A 43 -11.40 2.73 0.19
CA GLU A 43 -12.54 3.40 -0.48
C GLU A 43 -12.17 4.78 -1.04
N LYS A 44 -11.10 5.40 -0.51
CA LYS A 44 -10.51 6.64 -1.02
C LYS A 44 -9.88 6.52 -2.41
N SER A 45 -9.46 5.32 -2.83
CA SER A 45 -8.87 5.08 -4.15
C SER A 45 -9.92 5.01 -5.26
N ILE A 46 -11.12 4.51 -4.95
CA ILE A 46 -12.24 4.34 -5.89
C ILE A 46 -12.76 5.71 -6.37
N GLN A 47 -12.69 6.73 -5.51
CA GLN A 47 -13.15 8.08 -5.86
C GLN A 47 -12.21 8.82 -6.82
N LYS A 48 -10.91 8.46 -6.87
CA LYS A 48 -9.92 9.14 -7.72
C LYS A 48 -9.94 8.64 -9.18
N SER A 49 -10.53 7.48 -9.44
CA SER A 49 -10.73 6.93 -10.80
C SER A 49 -12.04 7.35 -11.46
N LEU A 50 -13.00 7.91 -10.71
CA LEU A 50 -14.31 8.32 -11.25
C LEU A 50 -14.31 9.77 -11.77
N THR A 51 -13.25 10.54 -11.52
CA THR A 51 -13.06 11.90 -12.05
C THR A 51 -11.98 11.92 -13.13
N LYS A 52 -12.26 11.34 -14.29
CA LYS A 52 -11.49 11.60 -15.51
C LYS A 52 -12.42 11.68 -16.72
#